data_AF-A0AAX3P2X4-F1
#
_entry.id   AF-A0AAX3P2X4-F1
#
_cell.length_a   1.000
_cell.length_b   1.000
_cell.length_c   1.000
_cell.angle_alpha   90.00
_cell.angle_beta   90.00
_cell.angle_gamma   90.00
#
_symmetry.space_group_name_H-M   'P 1'
#
loop_
_entity.id
_entity.type
_entity.pdbx_description
1 polymer ?
#
loop_
_entity_poly.entity_id
_entity_poly.type
_entity_poly.pdbx_seq_one_letter_code
_entity_poly.pdbx_strand_id
1 'polypeptide(L)'
;MRLPNPYSLEETLEKLRHGLTAVSNEDALTLLEKAIAKASDDRSYAKQFEETLQGSTIEIRDCLSCFGDYFERSRDAPPYYPHHDAVNGIDCALYAILFDAAHPDAAQAQQ
;
A
#
# COMPACT_ATOMS: atom_id res chain seq x y z
N MET A 1 -7.34 -11.09 9.26
CA MET A 1 -6.40 -11.07 10.41
C MET A 1 -5.56 -9.81 10.23
N ARG A 2 -5.57 -8.89 11.21
CA ARG A 2 -4.76 -7.67 11.14
C ARG A 2 -3.39 -7.98 11.71
N LEU A 3 -2.35 -7.93 10.89
CA LEU A 3 -0.98 -8.10 11.36
C LEU A 3 -0.50 -6.76 11.92
N PRO A 4 0.10 -6.71 13.12
CA PRO A 4 0.67 -5.48 13.64
C PRO A 4 1.84 -5.06 12.75
N ASN A 5 1.96 -3.78 12.43
CA ASN A 5 3.13 -3.26 11.75
C ASN A 5 4.18 -2.84 12.80
N PRO A 6 5.31 -3.58 12.91
CA PRO A 6 6.33 -3.32 13.91
C PRO A 6 7.30 -2.19 13.51
N TYR A 7 7.20 -1.71 12.27
CA TYR A 7 8.10 -0.70 11.73
C TYR A 7 7.57 0.71 11.99
N SER A 8 8.48 1.68 12.06
CA SER A 8 8.10 3.09 11.99
C SER A 8 7.47 3.42 10.63
N LEU A 9 6.82 4.59 10.55
CA LEU A 9 6.28 5.09 9.28
C LEU A 9 7.36 5.18 8.20
N GLU A 10 8.52 5.75 8.52
CA GLU A 10 9.63 5.91 7.58
C GLU A 10 10.14 4.56 7.07
N GLU A 11 10.38 3.60 7.96
CA GLU A 11 10.79 2.23 7.59
C GLU A 11 9.73 1.50 6.76
N THR A 12 8.44 1.70 7.08
CA THR A 12 7.34 1.11 6.30
C THR A 12 7.34 1.64 4.87
N LEU A 13 7.49 2.96 4.70
CA LEU A 13 7.52 3.60 3.38
C LEU A 13 8.76 3.19 2.58
N GLU A 14 9.93 3.08 3.22
CA GLU A 14 11.14 2.59 2.57
C GLU A 14 10.99 1.14 2.08
N LYS A 15 10.44 0.25 2.92
CA LYS A 15 10.19 -1.15 2.56
C LYS A 15 9.16 -1.27 1.43
N LEU A 16 8.11 -0.44 1.45
CA LEU A 16 7.13 -0.39 0.37
C LEU A 16 7.77 0.03 -0.95
N ARG A 17 8.57 1.10 -0.96
CA ARG A 17 9.33 1.50 -2.15
C ARG A 17 10.21 0.37 -2.67
N HIS A 18 10.95 -0.29 -1.78
CA HIS A 18 11.81 -1.40 -2.15
C HIS A 18 11.02 -2.57 -2.76
N GLY A 19 9.94 -3.01 -2.10
CA GLY A 19 9.11 -4.12 -2.56
C GLY A 19 8.44 -3.85 -3.91
N LEU A 20 7.89 -2.65 -4.10
CA LEU A 20 7.24 -2.26 -5.36
C LEU A 20 8.25 -2.11 -6.51
N THR A 21 9.46 -1.61 -6.22
CA THR A 21 10.57 -1.55 -7.18
C THR A 21 11.02 -2.95 -7.61
N ALA A 22 11.13 -3.88 -6.66
CA ALA A 22 11.55 -5.26 -6.93
C ALA A 22 10.62 -6.00 -7.91
N VAL A 23 9.34 -5.64 -7.94
CA VAL A 23 8.34 -6.21 -8.87
C VAL A 23 8.03 -5.31 -10.06
N SER A 24 8.77 -4.21 -10.25
CA SER A 24 8.58 -3.23 -11.34
C SER A 24 7.14 -2.68 -11.43
N ASN A 25 6.48 -2.46 -10.29
CA ASN A 25 5.11 -1.92 -10.26
C ASN A 25 5.13 -0.39 -10.20
N GLU A 26 5.37 0.22 -11.36
CA GLU A 26 5.51 1.68 -11.53
C GLU A 26 4.26 2.47 -11.14
N ASP A 27 3.06 1.93 -11.39
CA ASP A 27 1.80 2.59 -11.06
C ASP A 27 1.60 2.68 -9.53
N ALA A 28 1.90 1.59 -8.81
CA ALA A 28 1.88 1.56 -7.36
C ALA A 28 2.95 2.48 -6.76
N LEU A 29 4.16 2.50 -7.31
CA LEU A 29 5.23 3.43 -6.90
C LEU A 29 4.80 4.89 -7.08
N THR A 30 4.26 5.22 -8.25
CA THR A 30 3.78 6.58 -8.55
C THR A 30 2.67 7.00 -7.60
N LEU A 31 1.74 6.10 -7.29
CA LEU A 31 0.66 6.37 -6.34
C LEU A 31 1.19 6.56 -4.90
N LEU A 32 2.15 5.73 -4.49
CA LEU A 32 2.81 5.85 -3.19
C LEU A 32 3.51 7.19 -3.04
N GLU A 33 4.28 7.63 -4.04
CA GLU A 33 4.95 8.94 -4.00
C GLU A 33 3.96 10.12 -3.96
N LYS A 34 2.83 10.01 -4.65
CA LYS A 34 1.75 11.02 -4.55
C LYS A 34 1.18 11.10 -3.13
N ALA A 35 0.94 9.95 -2.49
CA ALA A 35 0.47 9.90 -1.11
C ALA A 35 1.50 10.51 -0.14
N ILE A 36 2.79 10.18 -0.30
CA ILE A 36 3.88 10.74 0.52
C ILE A 36 4.00 12.26 0.33
N ALA A 37 3.93 12.75 -0.91
CA ALA A 37 3.94 14.17 -1.20
C ALA A 37 2.76 14.89 -0.53
N LYS A 38 1.54 14.35 -0.67
CA LYS A 38 0.36 14.91 -0.01
C LYS A 38 0.48 14.90 1.51
N ALA A 39 0.99 13.83 2.11
CA ALA A 39 1.23 13.75 3.55
C ALA A 39 2.26 14.78 4.04
N SER A 40 3.22 15.16 3.19
CA SER A 40 4.19 16.21 3.52
C SER A 40 3.54 17.60 3.58
N ASP A 41 2.53 17.84 2.75
CA ASP A 41 1.84 19.13 2.64
C ASP A 41 0.59 19.25 3.55
N ASP A 42 -0.03 18.13 3.91
CA ASP A 42 -1.31 18.06 4.61
C ASP A 42 -1.20 17.18 5.86
N ARG A 43 -1.11 17.82 7.03
CA ARG A 43 -0.98 17.13 8.33
C ARG A 43 -2.17 16.24 8.67
N SER A 44 -3.38 16.62 8.26
CA SER A 44 -4.58 15.83 8.52
C SER A 44 -4.54 14.54 7.70
N TYR A 45 -4.15 14.66 6.43
CA TYR A 45 -3.91 13.50 5.57
C TYR A 45 -2.74 12.65 6.08
N ALA A 46 -1.64 13.26 6.53
CA ALA A 46 -0.47 12.54 7.04
C ALA A 46 -0.83 11.59 8.18
N LYS A 47 -1.63 12.09 9.13
CA LYS A 47 -2.11 11.30 10.26
C LYS A 47 -2.99 10.14 9.81
N GLN A 48 -3.95 10.42 8.91
CA GLN A 48 -4.82 9.37 8.35
C GLN A 48 -4.00 8.32 7.58
N PHE A 49 -3.01 8.75 6.81
CA PHE A 49 -2.16 7.88 6.01
C PHE A 49 -1.32 6.95 6.91
N GLU A 50 -0.71 7.47 7.97
CA GLU A 50 0.00 6.66 8.97
C GLU A 50 -0.91 5.63 9.65
N GLU A 51 -2.09 6.06 10.12
CA GLU A 51 -3.09 5.17 10.74
C GLU A 51 -3.54 4.07 9.76
N THR A 52 -3.63 4.41 8.48
CA THR A 52 -4.06 3.50 7.41
C THR A 52 -3.01 2.44 7.08
N LEU A 53 -1.71 2.74 7.18
CA LEU A 53 -0.63 1.75 7.03
C LEU A 53 -0.58 0.74 8.17
N GLN A 54 -1.34 0.98 9.24
CA GLN A 54 -1.62 0.02 10.30
C GLN A 54 -2.96 -0.70 10.10
N GLY A 55 -3.77 -0.25 9.15
CA GLY A 55 -5.17 -0.61 8.96
C GLY A 55 -5.39 -1.78 7.99
N SER A 56 -6.56 -1.78 7.36
CA SER A 56 -7.04 -2.78 6.42
C SER A 56 -6.93 -2.31 4.96
N THR A 57 -7.07 -3.24 4.02
CA THR A 57 -7.15 -2.95 2.58
C THR A 57 -8.21 -1.89 2.25
N ILE A 58 -9.35 -1.89 2.97
CA ILE A 58 -10.42 -0.91 2.75
C ILE A 58 -9.97 0.49 3.18
N GLU A 59 -9.31 0.60 4.34
CA GLU A 59 -8.77 1.87 4.83
C GLU A 59 -7.69 2.40 3.87
N ILE A 60 -6.84 1.53 3.32
CA ILE A 60 -5.84 1.90 2.30
C ILE A 60 -6.51 2.47 1.05
N ARG A 61 -7.56 1.81 0.54
CA ARG A 61 -8.33 2.30 -0.62
C ARG A 61 -9.00 3.64 -0.35
N ASP A 62 -9.60 3.81 0.82
CA ASP A 62 -10.25 5.06 1.21
C ASP A 62 -9.24 6.21 1.33
N CYS A 63 -8.11 5.99 2.01
CA CYS A 63 -7.05 6.98 2.12
C CYS A 63 -6.49 7.40 0.76
N LEU A 64 -6.32 6.44 -0.17
CA LEU A 64 -5.80 6.74 -1.49
C LEU A 64 -6.84 7.37 -2.42
N SER A 65 -8.14 7.30 -2.11
CA SER A 65 -9.23 7.79 -2.97
C SER A 65 -9.19 9.29 -3.29
N CYS A 66 -8.34 10.07 -2.63
CA CYS A 66 -8.00 11.43 -3.06
C CYS A 66 -7.28 11.50 -4.43
N PHE A 67 -6.76 10.38 -4.95
CA PHE A 67 -6.06 10.29 -6.24
C PHE A 67 -6.84 9.55 -7.33
N GLY A 68 -8.02 9.01 -7.03
CA GLY A 68 -8.85 8.26 -7.96
C GLY A 68 -10.01 7.54 -7.28
N ASP A 69 -10.99 7.07 -8.04
CA ASP A 69 -12.10 6.28 -7.49
C ASP A 69 -11.70 4.79 -7.43
N TYR A 70 -11.28 4.34 -6.24
CA TYR A 70 -10.89 2.95 -5.97
C TYR A 70 -12.04 2.06 -5.49
N PHE A 71 -13.26 2.62 -5.47
CA PHE A 71 -14.50 1.91 -5.24
C PHE A 71 -15.37 1.86 -6.51
N GLU A 72 -14.90 2.44 -7.63
CA GLU A 72 -15.57 2.38 -8.92
C GLU A 72 -15.86 0.92 -9.27
N ARG A 73 -17.10 0.66 -9.70
CA ARG A 73 -17.47 -0.66 -10.19
C ARG A 73 -16.62 -1.03 -11.41
N SER A 74 -16.41 -2.32 -11.61
CA SER A 74 -15.78 -2.82 -12.85
C SER A 74 -16.52 -2.29 -14.07
N ARG A 75 -15.76 -1.91 -15.10
CA ARG A 75 -16.32 -1.45 -16.38
C ARG A 75 -16.82 -2.64 -17.18
N ASP A 76 -17.72 -2.40 -18.14
CA ASP A 76 -18.21 -3.45 -19.06
C ASP A 76 -17.22 -3.71 -20.23
N ALA A 77 -16.17 -2.89 -20.37
CA ALA A 77 -15.15 -3.01 -21.41
C ALA A 77 -13.73 -2.74 -20.85
N PRO A 78 -12.67 -3.26 -21.49
CA PRO A 78 -11.29 -3.05 -21.04
C PRO A 78 -10.85 -1.57 -21.03
N PRO A 79 -9.98 -1.15 -20.09
CA PRO A 79 -9.55 -1.92 -18.91
C PRO A 79 -10.68 -2.02 -17.87
N TYR A 80 -10.97 -3.24 -17.44
CA TYR A 80 -12.09 -3.55 -16.54
C TYR A 80 -11.92 -2.99 -15.13
N TYR A 81 -10.66 -2.81 -14.67
CA TYR A 81 -10.29 -2.36 -13.32
C TYR A 81 -9.27 -1.21 -13.38
N PRO A 82 -9.65 -0.05 -13.92
CA PRO A 82 -8.73 1.05 -14.27
C PRO A 82 -7.92 1.62 -13.08
N HIS A 83 -8.39 1.43 -11.85
CA HIS A 83 -7.82 2.06 -10.67
C HIS A 83 -7.37 1.04 -9.60
N HIS A 84 -7.67 -0.25 -9.72
CA HIS A 84 -7.44 -1.19 -8.61
C HIS A 84 -5.99 -1.68 -8.52
N ASP A 85 -5.26 -1.72 -9.63
CA ASP A 85 -3.98 -2.44 -9.68
C ASP A 85 -2.87 -1.77 -8.86
N ALA A 86 -2.81 -0.43 -8.86
CA ALA A 86 -1.84 0.31 -8.07
C ALA A 86 -2.09 0.17 -6.56
N VAL A 87 -3.34 0.30 -6.12
CA VAL A 87 -3.71 0.15 -4.70
C VAL A 87 -3.52 -1.28 -4.23
N ASN A 88 -3.94 -2.26 -5.04
CA ASN A 88 -3.70 -3.66 -4.74
C ASN A 88 -2.18 -3.97 -4.68
N GLY A 89 -1.37 -3.33 -5.52
CA GLY A 89 0.09 -3.43 -5.46
C GLY A 89 0.63 -2.97 -4.11
N ILE A 90 0.21 -1.80 -3.62
CA ILE A 90 0.60 -1.26 -2.31
C ILE A 90 0.12 -2.17 -1.17
N ASP A 91 -1.15 -2.59 -1.19
CA ASP A 91 -1.75 -3.47 -0.17
C ASP A 91 -1.05 -4.84 -0.10
N CYS A 92 -0.81 -5.47 -1.25
CA CYS A 92 -0.06 -6.73 -1.33
C CYS A 92 1.37 -6.59 -0.82
N ALA A 93 2.08 -5.51 -1.20
CA ALA A 93 3.44 -5.26 -0.74
C ALA A 93 3.47 -5.03 0.78
N LEU A 94 2.54 -4.24 1.32
CA LEU A 94 2.40 -4.04 2.76
C LEU A 94 2.14 -5.38 3.46
N TYR A 95 1.17 -6.16 2.96
CA TYR A 95 0.86 -7.45 3.55
C TYR A 95 2.07 -8.40 3.58
N ALA A 96 2.85 -8.48 2.50
CA ALA A 96 4.07 -9.28 2.46
C ALA A 96 5.08 -8.84 3.53
N ILE A 97 5.33 -7.52 3.65
CA ILE A 97 6.22 -6.95 4.67
C ILE A 97 5.77 -7.33 6.08
N LEU A 98 4.47 -7.21 6.36
CA LEU A 98 3.90 -7.52 7.67
C LEU A 98 3.91 -9.02 7.96
N PHE A 99 3.67 -9.84 6.94
CA PHE A 99 3.69 -11.28 7.04
C PHE A 99 5.09 -11.79 7.38
N ASP A 100 6.11 -11.31 6.69
CA ASP A 100 7.52 -11.64 6.94
C ASP A 100 7.94 -11.23 8.35
N ALA A 101 7.51 -10.06 8.80
CA ALA A 101 7.81 -9.58 10.15
C ALA A 101 7.12 -10.42 11.25
N ALA A 102 5.91 -10.90 10.99
CA ALA A 102 5.16 -11.75 11.92
C ALA A 102 5.63 -13.22 11.93
N HIS A 103 6.27 -13.67 10.84
CA HIS A 103 6.70 -15.06 10.67
C HIS A 103 8.16 -15.12 10.17
N PRO A 104 9.15 -14.71 10.97
CA PRO A 104 10.55 -14.67 10.55
C PRO A 104 11.09 -16.05 10.12
N ASP A 105 10.53 -17.14 10.66
CA ASP A 105 10.91 -18.52 10.33
C ASP A 105 10.29 -19.01 9.00
N ALA A 106 9.22 -18.37 8.51
CA ALA A 106 8.56 -18.78 7.25
C ALA A 106 9.45 -18.49 6.03
N ALA A 107 10.28 -17.44 6.11
CA ALA A 107 11.26 -17.12 5.08
C ALA A 107 12.36 -18.19 4.94
N GLN A 108 12.64 -18.98 5.99
CA GLN A 108 13.67 -20.02 5.96
C GLN A 108 13.20 -21.34 5.33
N ALA A 109 11.88 -21.54 5.15
CA ALA A 109 11.31 -22.76 4.59
C ALA A 109 11.25 -22.77 3.04
N GLN A 110 11.67 -21.69 2.38
CA GLN A 110 11.64 -21.53 0.92
C GLN A 110 13.03 -21.60 0.24
N GLN A 111 14.06 -22.09 0.96
CA GLN A 111 15.39 -22.34 0.40
C GLN A 111 15.59 -23.79 -0.02
#